data_AF-A0A7Y6N2H7-F1
#
_entry.id   AF-A0A7Y6N2H7-F1
#
_cell.length_a   1.000
_cell.length_b   1.000
_cell.length_c   1.000
_cell.angle_alpha   90.00
_cell.angle_beta   90.00
_cell.angle_gamma   90.00
#
_symmetry.space_group_name_H-M   'P 1'
#
loop_
_entity.id
_entity.type
_entity.pdbx_description
1 polymer ?
#
loop_
_entity_poly.entity_id
_entity_poly.type
_entity_poly.pdbx_seq_one_letter_code
_entity_poly.pdbx_strand_id
1 'polypeptide(L)'
;MNAVVQMFDNAPRSLVEERAIRPPIIGKIRPGIKVLTRNAQGNPAAVKMYNEMVAAGDSFETIGKVIETKLNLRNALIPRNVPHFTCRRSDFSNPDTADEILKLYGEDRGDGIKLHRFPVMFAFDDWLRNVPNQMAAYTTTGRQYFSEYGRDGKRYCKTYAPVERDERAKRARRTFGGRLIIQRQDDDIPDGICDPHVCPQYQERKCNLSANFVFAIPDVKGLGLIELPTNSIYVLQKAYSAMQTVSLARGRLTGTRFWLSKKEFDITRIDDNGQAVRQKQMLTVLDADIDLGALLDAGDEPQPALEAASRAVALIEAGGNVEVLPQALTDAGSATIAQMQDETVGGNGSDADGDGEPEEGESLEDKRHRMSDLLNRLGLNQLDRREDFRKFAHLKFGRGWAERPADVDQMNARLTAALDDRAALDDEIMQAKTYV
;
A
#
# COMPACT_ATOMS: atom_id res chain seq x y z
N MET A 1 7.00 24.80 18.20
CA MET A 1 6.15 24.97 17.01
C MET A 1 6.76 24.14 15.88
N ASN A 2 6.29 22.91 15.68
CA ASN A 2 6.69 22.09 14.53
C ASN A 2 5.63 22.30 13.44
N ALA A 3 5.98 23.08 12.43
CA ALA A 3 5.14 23.28 11.26
C ALA A 3 5.07 21.96 10.49
N VAL A 4 3.96 21.23 10.69
CA VAL A 4 3.53 20.19 9.77
C VAL A 4 3.11 20.92 8.49
N VAL A 5 3.99 20.94 7.50
CA VAL A 5 3.63 21.39 6.16
C VAL A 5 2.62 20.37 5.63
N GLN A 6 1.33 20.69 5.76
CA GLN A 6 0.26 20.04 5.02
C GLN A 6 0.42 20.41 3.54
N MET A 7 1.34 19.75 2.84
CA MET A 7 1.19 19.61 1.39
C MET A 7 0.17 18.51 1.17
N PHE A 8 -0.92 18.83 0.46
CA PHE A 8 -1.63 18.03 -0.54
C PHE A 8 -3.10 18.44 -0.58
N ASP A 9 -3.32 19.57 -1.25
CA ASP A 9 -4.53 19.81 -2.01
C ASP A 9 -4.58 18.73 -3.11
N ASN A 10 -5.50 17.76 -2.98
CA ASN A 10 -5.45 16.45 -3.66
C ASN A 10 -5.90 16.45 -5.14
N ALA A 11 -6.02 17.63 -5.78
CA ALA A 11 -6.27 17.71 -7.21
C ALA A 11 -4.93 17.64 -7.97
N PRO A 12 -4.72 16.67 -8.88
CA PRO A 12 -3.48 16.61 -9.66
C PRO A 12 -3.34 17.87 -10.51
N ARG A 13 -2.24 18.62 -10.35
CA ARG A 13 -1.99 19.88 -11.08
C ARG A 13 -1.46 19.64 -12.49
N SER A 14 -1.14 18.40 -12.83
CA SER A 14 -0.54 18.00 -14.09
C SER A 14 -0.97 16.59 -14.50
N LEU A 15 -1.09 16.35 -15.81
CA LEU A 15 -1.28 15.01 -16.40
C LEU A 15 -0.15 14.03 -16.01
N VAL A 16 1.01 14.55 -15.59
CA VAL A 16 2.12 13.75 -15.07
C VAL A 16 1.86 13.34 -13.61
N GLU A 17 1.24 14.23 -12.83
CA GLU A 17 0.87 14.01 -11.42
C GLU A 17 -0.36 13.11 -11.25
N GLU A 18 -1.20 12.96 -12.29
CA GLU A 18 -2.27 11.96 -12.31
C GLU A 18 -1.76 10.52 -12.15
N ARG A 19 -0.48 10.27 -12.47
CA ARG A 19 0.14 8.98 -12.21
C ARG A 19 0.48 8.86 -10.73
N ALA A 20 -0.03 7.79 -10.12
CA ALA A 20 0.33 7.43 -8.76
C ALA A 20 1.85 7.47 -8.57
N ILE A 21 2.31 8.35 -7.66
CA ILE A 21 3.72 8.49 -7.33
C ILE A 21 4.22 7.16 -6.79
N ARG A 22 5.07 6.49 -7.56
CA ARG A 22 5.79 5.29 -7.11
C ARG A 22 7.23 5.70 -6.82
N PRO A 23 7.74 5.47 -5.61
CA PRO A 23 9.16 5.67 -5.33
C PRO A 23 10.01 4.92 -6.36
N PRO A 24 11.14 5.50 -6.77
CA PRO A 24 12.01 4.85 -7.73
C PRO A 24 12.52 3.52 -7.17
N ILE A 25 12.53 2.49 -8.02
CA ILE A 25 13.12 1.19 -7.68
C ILE A 25 14.60 1.25 -8.05
N ILE A 26 15.48 1.19 -7.06
CA ILE A 26 16.94 1.30 -7.25
C ILE A 26 17.60 -0.03 -7.52
N GLY A 27 16.94 -1.14 -7.22
CA GLY A 27 17.46 -2.47 -7.54
C GLY A 27 16.51 -3.61 -7.20
N LYS A 28 16.93 -4.81 -7.61
CA LYS A 28 16.14 -6.03 -7.51
C LYS A 28 16.90 -7.13 -6.80
N ILE A 29 16.35 -7.63 -5.71
CA ILE A 29 16.83 -8.85 -5.05
C ILE A 29 16.00 -10.02 -5.57
N ARG A 30 16.66 -11.01 -6.15
CA ARG A 30 15.95 -12.17 -6.71
C ARG A 30 15.72 -13.21 -5.62
N PRO A 31 14.53 -13.83 -5.54
CA PRO A 31 14.26 -14.92 -4.60
C PRO A 31 15.00 -16.21 -4.95
N GLY A 32 15.81 -16.27 -6.00
CA GLY A 32 16.53 -17.47 -6.37
C GLY A 32 17.40 -17.27 -7.60
N ILE A 33 17.85 -18.37 -8.19
CA ILE A 33 18.73 -18.36 -9.35
C ILE A 33 17.97 -18.82 -10.61
N LYS A 34 18.52 -18.50 -11.79
CA LYS A 34 18.15 -19.19 -13.02
C LYS A 34 19.29 -20.10 -13.45
N VAL A 35 18.96 -21.34 -13.82
CA VAL A 35 19.91 -22.33 -14.31
C VAL A 35 19.57 -22.72 -15.74
N LEU A 36 20.55 -23.25 -16.47
CA LEU A 36 20.32 -23.78 -17.82
C LEU A 36 19.28 -24.90 -17.81
N THR A 37 18.41 -24.91 -18.81
CA THR A 37 17.50 -26.04 -19.08
C THR A 37 18.29 -27.29 -19.43
N ARG A 38 17.69 -28.48 -19.25
CA ARG A 38 18.32 -29.76 -19.63
C ARG A 38 18.78 -29.79 -21.09
N ASN A 39 18.01 -29.18 -21.98
CA ASN A 39 18.37 -29.05 -23.40
C ASN A 39 19.58 -28.12 -23.60
N ALA A 40 19.62 -26.98 -22.92
CA ALA A 40 20.75 -26.05 -23.00
C ALA A 40 22.03 -26.59 -22.33
N GLN A 41 21.89 -27.41 -21.27
CA GLN A 41 23.01 -28.09 -20.62
C GLN A 41 23.72 -29.10 -21.53
N GLY A 42 23.02 -29.65 -22.52
CA GLY A 42 23.61 -30.56 -23.51
C GLY A 42 24.61 -29.87 -24.47
N ASN A 43 24.65 -28.53 -24.51
CA ASN A 43 25.59 -27.78 -25.33
C ASN A 43 26.77 -27.27 -24.48
N PRO A 44 27.99 -27.80 -24.67
CA PRO A 44 29.17 -27.37 -23.90
C PRO A 44 29.47 -25.87 -24.00
N ALA A 45 29.17 -25.25 -25.15
CA ALA A 45 29.37 -23.81 -25.33
C ALA A 45 28.39 -22.99 -24.49
N ALA A 46 27.14 -23.46 -24.32
CA ALA A 46 26.15 -22.81 -23.46
C ALA A 46 26.56 -22.87 -21.98
N VAL A 47 27.06 -24.03 -21.54
CA VAL A 47 27.54 -24.23 -20.16
C VAL A 47 28.74 -23.32 -19.86
N LYS A 48 29.72 -23.27 -20.77
CA LYS A 48 30.89 -22.40 -20.63
C LYS A 48 30.49 -20.93 -20.54
N MET A 49 29.66 -20.46 -21.47
CA MET A 49 29.20 -19.07 -21.52
C MET A 49 28.36 -18.70 -20.28
N TYR A 50 27.48 -19.61 -19.85
CA TYR A 50 26.70 -19.42 -18.63
C TYR A 50 27.60 -19.25 -17.41
N ASN A 51 28.59 -20.13 -17.22
CA ASN A 51 29.49 -20.07 -16.07
C ASN A 51 30.35 -18.79 -16.08
N GLU A 52 30.86 -18.40 -17.24
CA GLU A 52 31.65 -17.17 -17.41
C GLU A 52 30.83 -15.92 -17.05
N MET A 53 29.62 -15.78 -17.60
CA MET A 53 28.76 -14.62 -17.32
C MET A 53 28.20 -14.63 -15.89
N VAL A 54 27.94 -15.82 -15.33
CA VAL A 54 27.54 -15.95 -13.93
C VAL A 54 28.66 -15.47 -13.01
N ALA A 55 29.92 -15.83 -13.30
CA ALA A 55 31.09 -15.39 -12.55
C ALA A 55 31.37 -13.89 -12.72
N ALA A 56 31.11 -13.34 -13.91
CA ALA A 56 31.18 -11.90 -14.17
C ALA A 56 30.10 -11.08 -13.43
N GLY A 57 29.07 -11.74 -12.90
CA GLY A 57 28.00 -11.08 -12.15
C GLY A 57 26.89 -10.50 -13.03
N ASP A 58 26.79 -10.94 -14.29
CA ASP A 58 25.75 -10.49 -15.22
C ASP A 58 24.33 -10.88 -14.74
N SER A 59 23.32 -10.12 -15.20
CA SER A 59 21.93 -10.41 -14.87
C SER A 59 21.46 -11.66 -15.60
N PHE A 60 20.59 -12.45 -14.97
CA PHE A 60 20.07 -13.67 -15.60
C PHE A 60 19.23 -13.39 -16.86
N GLU A 61 18.70 -12.17 -17.03
CA GLU A 61 18.00 -11.77 -18.25
C GLU A 61 18.98 -11.52 -19.39
N THR A 62 20.11 -10.88 -19.11
CA THR A 62 21.19 -10.69 -20.09
C THR A 62 21.80 -12.04 -20.47
N ILE A 63 22.12 -12.89 -19.49
CA ILE A 63 22.67 -14.22 -19.72
C ILE A 63 21.74 -15.04 -20.63
N GLY A 64 20.44 -15.07 -20.32
CA GLY A 64 19.46 -15.79 -21.13
C GLY A 64 19.43 -15.29 -22.58
N LYS A 65 19.30 -13.97 -22.78
CA LYS A 65 19.27 -13.37 -24.13
C LYS A 65 20.53 -13.66 -24.93
N VAL A 66 21.71 -13.56 -24.32
CA VAL A 66 22.99 -13.78 -25.02
C VAL A 66 23.13 -15.23 -25.46
N ILE A 67 22.79 -16.18 -24.59
CA ILE A 67 22.83 -17.62 -24.89
C ILE A 67 21.83 -17.97 -25.99
N GLU A 68 20.59 -17.47 -25.89
CA GLU A 68 19.54 -17.71 -26.89
C GLU A 68 19.92 -17.14 -28.26
N THR A 69 20.47 -15.92 -28.29
CA THR A 69 20.88 -15.25 -29.54
C THR A 69 22.08 -15.92 -30.19
N LYS A 70 23.12 -16.27 -29.41
CA LYS A 70 24.36 -16.84 -29.96
C LYS A 70 24.25 -18.31 -30.34
N LEU A 71 23.43 -19.08 -29.62
CA LEU A 71 23.33 -20.53 -29.80
C LEU A 71 21.99 -20.96 -30.42
N ASN A 72 21.14 -20.01 -30.81
CA ASN A 72 19.81 -20.24 -31.39
C ASN A 72 18.95 -21.19 -30.53
N LEU A 73 19.08 -21.09 -29.21
CA LEU A 73 18.31 -21.86 -28.24
C LEU A 73 17.05 -21.07 -27.85
N ARG A 74 15.96 -21.76 -27.49
CA ARG A 74 14.75 -21.14 -26.93
C ARG A 74 14.64 -21.48 -25.45
N ASN A 75 14.26 -20.48 -24.63
CA ASN A 75 14.07 -20.62 -23.19
C ASN A 75 15.28 -21.29 -22.53
N ALA A 76 16.47 -20.72 -22.72
CA ALA A 76 17.72 -21.34 -22.29
C ALA A 76 17.82 -21.49 -20.76
N LEU A 77 17.12 -20.63 -20.01
CA LEU A 77 17.18 -20.55 -18.56
C LEU A 77 15.82 -20.84 -17.90
N ILE A 78 15.85 -21.59 -16.80
CA ILE A 78 14.71 -21.87 -15.93
C ILE A 78 14.98 -21.41 -14.49
N PRO A 79 13.97 -20.89 -13.78
CA PRO A 79 14.12 -20.54 -12.38
C PRO A 79 14.31 -21.79 -11.52
N ARG A 80 15.22 -21.73 -10.56
CA ARG A 80 15.47 -22.78 -9.58
C ARG A 80 15.34 -22.21 -8.17
N ASN A 81 14.59 -22.91 -7.33
CA ASN A 81 14.44 -22.54 -5.94
C ASN A 81 15.68 -22.97 -5.14
N VAL A 82 16.26 -22.04 -4.39
CA VAL A 82 17.49 -22.21 -3.59
C VAL A 82 17.29 -21.61 -2.20
N PRO A 83 18.07 -21.99 -1.17
CA PRO A 83 17.87 -21.53 0.21
C PRO A 83 18.41 -20.12 0.51
N HIS A 84 18.88 -19.38 -0.49
CA HIS A 84 19.35 -18.00 -0.37
C HIS A 84 18.68 -17.07 -1.39
N PHE A 85 18.75 -15.76 -1.13
CA PHE A 85 18.43 -14.70 -2.06
C PHE A 85 19.64 -14.35 -2.91
N THR A 86 19.40 -13.92 -4.15
CA THR A 86 20.45 -13.51 -5.07
C THR A 86 20.47 -12.00 -5.19
N CYS A 87 21.57 -11.39 -4.74
CA CYS A 87 21.89 -9.98 -4.90
C CYS A 87 23.05 -9.89 -5.89
N ARG A 88 22.85 -9.24 -7.05
CA ARG A 88 23.88 -9.09 -8.10
C ARG A 88 24.07 -7.61 -8.40
N ARG A 89 25.32 -7.20 -8.63
CA ARG A 89 25.69 -5.84 -9.04
C ARG A 89 24.87 -5.34 -10.24
N SER A 90 24.63 -6.21 -11.24
CA SER A 90 23.88 -5.87 -12.46
C SER A 90 22.37 -5.62 -12.25
N ASP A 91 21.82 -6.06 -11.12
CA ASP A 91 20.38 -5.92 -10.82
C ASP A 91 20.08 -4.60 -10.06
N PHE A 92 21.08 -3.74 -9.84
CA PHE A 92 20.98 -2.45 -9.16
C PHE A 92 21.44 -1.30 -10.07
N SER A 93 20.81 -0.13 -9.90
CA SER A 93 21.19 1.09 -10.62
C SER A 93 22.59 1.56 -10.19
N ASN A 94 22.88 1.45 -8.89
CA ASN A 94 24.24 1.57 -8.36
C ASN A 94 24.75 0.18 -7.96
N PRO A 95 25.76 -0.37 -8.67
CA PRO A 95 26.35 -1.66 -8.34
C PRO A 95 26.85 -1.78 -6.89
N ASP A 96 27.34 -0.69 -6.29
CA ASP A 96 27.97 -0.73 -4.97
C ASP A 96 26.94 -0.95 -3.85
N THR A 97 25.66 -0.63 -4.09
CA THR A 97 24.56 -0.96 -3.18
C THR A 97 24.44 -2.47 -2.99
N ALA A 98 24.65 -3.27 -4.04
CA ALA A 98 24.59 -4.72 -3.94
C ALA A 98 25.70 -5.28 -3.05
N ASP A 99 26.91 -4.72 -3.17
CA ASP A 99 28.08 -5.10 -2.36
C ASP A 99 27.91 -4.67 -0.90
N GLU A 100 27.37 -3.48 -0.64
CA GLU A 100 27.07 -3.01 0.72
C GLU A 100 26.06 -3.95 1.42
N ILE A 101 24.99 -4.35 0.71
CA ILE A 101 24.01 -5.32 1.23
C ILE A 101 24.69 -6.66 1.58
N LEU A 102 25.51 -7.20 0.68
CA LEU A 102 26.22 -8.46 0.90
C LEU A 102 27.28 -8.35 2.00
N LYS A 103 27.91 -7.20 2.15
CA LYS A 103 28.88 -6.94 3.23
C LYS A 103 28.23 -6.88 4.60
N LEU A 104 27.05 -6.27 4.71
CA LEU A 104 26.33 -6.10 5.98
C LEU A 104 25.55 -7.35 6.41
N TYR A 105 24.93 -8.05 5.45
CA TYR A 105 23.96 -9.13 5.73
C TYR A 105 24.26 -10.45 5.02
N GLY A 106 25.36 -10.53 4.27
CA GLY A 106 25.81 -11.79 3.68
C GLY A 106 26.38 -12.73 4.74
N GLU A 107 26.01 -14.00 4.65
CA GLU A 107 26.53 -15.08 5.50
C GLU A 107 27.26 -16.10 4.61
N ASP A 108 28.40 -16.60 5.06
CA ASP A 108 29.05 -17.76 4.45
C ASP A 108 28.65 -19.02 5.21
N ARG A 109 27.98 -19.94 4.51
CA ARG A 109 27.57 -21.26 5.03
C ARG A 109 28.32 -22.42 4.37
N GLY A 110 29.46 -22.15 3.74
CA GLY A 110 30.30 -23.13 3.04
C GLY A 110 30.18 -23.09 1.50
N ASP A 111 29.21 -22.33 0.96
CA ASP A 111 28.98 -22.13 -0.48
C ASP A 111 29.34 -20.68 -0.92
N GLY A 112 30.14 -19.99 -0.11
CA GLY A 112 30.48 -18.59 -0.24
C GLY A 112 29.43 -17.65 0.37
N ILE A 113 29.74 -16.35 0.35
CA ILE A 113 28.88 -15.31 0.94
C ILE A 113 27.56 -15.23 0.15
N LYS A 114 26.44 -15.54 0.81
CA LYS A 114 25.08 -15.48 0.26
C LYS A 114 24.13 -14.76 1.22
N LEU A 115 23.08 -14.17 0.66
CA LEU A 115 22.06 -13.48 1.44
C LEU A 115 20.98 -14.47 1.89
N HIS A 116 21.00 -14.88 3.17
CA HIS A 116 20.03 -15.85 3.70
C HIS A 116 18.88 -15.19 4.47
N ARG A 117 19.21 -14.18 5.28
CA ARG A 117 18.27 -13.38 6.06
C ARG A 117 18.75 -11.93 6.06
N PHE A 118 17.84 -10.99 5.88
CA PHE A 118 18.18 -9.57 5.89
C PHE A 118 17.02 -8.71 6.38
N PRO A 119 17.30 -7.56 6.99
CA PRO A 119 16.27 -6.68 7.52
C PRO A 119 15.66 -5.84 6.40
N VAL A 120 14.37 -5.52 6.53
CA VAL A 120 13.64 -4.64 5.62
C VAL A 120 12.73 -3.70 6.38
N MET A 121 12.49 -2.52 5.81
CA MET A 121 11.51 -1.55 6.28
C MET A 121 10.56 -1.18 5.14
N PHE A 122 9.27 -1.17 5.44
CA PHE A 122 8.25 -0.79 4.48
C PHE A 122 8.04 0.73 4.48
N ALA A 123 7.85 1.28 3.28
CA ALA A 123 7.74 2.72 3.07
C ALA A 123 6.32 3.25 3.28
N PHE A 124 5.32 2.37 3.28
CA PHE A 124 3.91 2.74 3.37
C PHE A 124 3.21 1.98 4.51
N ASP A 125 2.12 2.55 5.03
CA ASP A 125 1.24 1.83 5.95
C ASP A 125 0.21 0.95 5.21
N ASP A 126 0.02 1.20 3.91
CA ASP A 126 -0.81 0.37 3.05
C ASP A 126 -0.03 -0.87 2.56
N TRP A 127 -0.52 -2.05 2.95
CA TRP A 127 -0.04 -3.35 2.49
C TRP A 127 0.08 -3.44 0.96
N LEU A 128 -0.92 -2.97 0.21
CA LEU A 128 -0.94 -3.11 -1.26
C LEU A 128 0.11 -2.22 -1.94
N ARG A 129 0.55 -1.13 -1.30
CA ARG A 129 1.66 -0.31 -1.79
C ARG A 129 3.02 -0.95 -1.52
N ASN A 130 3.15 -1.68 -0.41
CA ASN A 130 4.37 -2.42 -0.07
C ASN A 130 4.49 -3.76 -0.81
N VAL A 131 3.36 -4.41 -1.10
CA VAL A 131 3.30 -5.69 -1.80
C VAL A 131 2.27 -5.63 -2.94
N PRO A 132 2.49 -4.78 -3.95
CA PRO A 132 1.63 -4.73 -5.13
C PRO A 132 1.57 -6.11 -5.77
N ASN A 133 0.35 -6.60 -5.96
CA ASN A 133 0.10 -7.93 -6.51
C ASN A 133 -1.06 -7.89 -7.52
N GLN A 134 -0.92 -8.71 -8.56
CA GLN A 134 -1.89 -8.84 -9.64
C GLN A 134 -1.86 -10.28 -10.18
N MET A 135 -3.00 -10.74 -10.68
CA MET A 135 -3.08 -11.85 -11.61
C MET A 135 -2.80 -11.29 -13.00
N ALA A 136 -1.92 -11.91 -13.78
CA ALA A 136 -1.62 -11.43 -15.12
C ALA A 136 -1.47 -12.58 -16.12
N ALA A 137 -2.08 -12.39 -17.28
CA ALA A 137 -1.94 -13.26 -18.44
C ALA A 137 -1.10 -12.55 -19.51
N TYR A 138 -0.08 -13.24 -20.01
CA TYR A 138 0.83 -12.72 -21.02
C TYR A 138 0.70 -13.52 -22.32
N THR A 139 0.76 -12.81 -23.43
CA THR A 139 0.89 -13.36 -24.78
C THR A 139 2.27 -13.05 -25.33
N THR A 140 2.59 -13.55 -26.52
CA THR A 140 3.83 -13.21 -27.23
C THR A 140 3.98 -11.69 -27.44
N THR A 141 2.87 -10.98 -27.61
CA THR A 141 2.83 -9.53 -27.85
C THR A 141 2.81 -8.68 -26.58
N GLY A 142 2.78 -9.30 -25.40
CA GLY A 142 2.78 -8.61 -24.11
C GLY A 142 1.61 -9.00 -23.21
N ARG A 143 1.39 -8.20 -22.16
CA ARG A 143 0.34 -8.42 -21.17
C ARG A 143 -1.03 -8.25 -21.81
N GLN A 144 -1.85 -9.29 -21.78
CA GLN A 144 -3.19 -9.30 -22.36
C GLN A 144 -4.24 -8.93 -21.30
N TYR A 145 -4.26 -9.69 -20.20
CA TYR A 145 -5.16 -9.47 -19.08
C TYR A 145 -4.37 -9.25 -17.80
N PHE A 146 -4.88 -8.40 -16.91
CA PHE A 146 -4.30 -8.21 -15.59
C PHE A 146 -5.36 -7.77 -14.60
N SER A 147 -5.19 -8.17 -13.34
CA SER A 147 -6.13 -7.82 -12.29
C SER A 147 -5.68 -6.60 -11.51
N GLU A 148 -6.62 -5.79 -11.05
CA GLU A 148 -6.36 -4.66 -10.16
C GLU A 148 -7.45 -4.56 -9.10
N TYR A 149 -7.09 -4.10 -7.91
CA TYR A 149 -8.06 -3.87 -6.84
C TYR A 149 -8.82 -2.57 -7.09
N GLY A 150 -10.15 -2.63 -6.96
CA GLY A 150 -11.02 -1.46 -6.91
C GLY A 150 -10.99 -0.81 -5.53
N ARG A 151 -11.63 0.37 -5.42
CA ARG A 151 -11.78 1.08 -4.14
C ARG A 151 -12.66 0.31 -3.14
N ASP A 152 -13.52 -0.56 -3.65
CA ASP A 152 -14.36 -1.49 -2.90
C ASP A 152 -13.60 -2.70 -2.34
N GLY A 153 -12.30 -2.83 -2.63
CA GLY A 153 -11.47 -3.95 -2.20
C GLY A 153 -11.66 -5.22 -3.03
N LYS A 154 -12.58 -5.24 -4.00
CA LYS A 154 -12.71 -6.35 -4.93
C LYS A 154 -11.63 -6.27 -6.00
N ARG A 155 -11.30 -7.43 -6.57
CA ARG A 155 -10.32 -7.53 -7.64
C ARG A 155 -11.05 -7.61 -8.97
N TYR A 156 -10.73 -6.72 -9.89
CA TYR A 156 -11.33 -6.67 -11.23
C TYR A 156 -10.32 -7.12 -12.28
N CYS A 157 -10.78 -7.89 -13.27
CA CYS A 157 -9.99 -8.26 -14.43
C CYS A 157 -10.03 -7.12 -15.44
N LYS A 158 -8.87 -6.65 -15.88
CA LYS A 158 -8.71 -5.53 -16.80
C LYS A 158 -7.99 -5.95 -18.08
N THR A 159 -8.28 -5.24 -19.15
CA THR A 159 -7.66 -5.39 -20.48
C THR A 159 -7.39 -4.03 -21.09
N TYR A 160 -6.61 -4.00 -22.16
CA TYR A 160 -6.40 -2.79 -22.94
C TYR A 160 -7.53 -2.61 -23.95
N ALA A 161 -8.09 -1.41 -24.04
CA ALA A 161 -9.09 -1.05 -25.03
C ALA A 161 -8.57 -1.33 -26.46
N PRO A 162 -9.45 -1.77 -27.38
CA PRO A 162 -9.08 -1.92 -28.77
C PRO A 162 -8.63 -0.57 -29.35
N VAL A 163 -7.64 -0.61 -30.25
CA VAL A 163 -7.07 0.60 -30.82
C VAL A 163 -8.02 1.14 -31.88
N GLU A 164 -8.59 2.33 -31.64
CA GLU A 164 -9.36 3.07 -32.64
C GLU A 164 -8.45 3.37 -33.85
N ARG A 165 -8.80 2.81 -35.00
CA ARG A 165 -8.17 3.14 -36.28
C ARG A 165 -8.99 4.24 -36.94
N ASP A 166 -8.33 5.30 -37.38
CA ASP A 166 -9.00 6.30 -38.20
C ASP A 166 -9.50 5.66 -39.50
N GLU A 167 -10.79 5.85 -39.84
CA GLU A 167 -11.32 5.31 -41.11
C GLU A 167 -10.69 5.99 -42.34
N ARG A 168 -10.25 7.25 -42.20
CA ARG A 168 -9.65 8.04 -43.28
C ARG A 168 -8.14 7.86 -43.43
N ALA A 169 -7.43 7.46 -42.37
CA ALA A 169 -5.99 7.24 -42.39
C ALA A 169 -5.73 5.80 -41.99
N LYS A 170 -5.01 5.02 -42.82
CA LYS A 170 -4.59 3.63 -42.51
C LYS A 170 -3.72 3.47 -41.24
N ARG A 171 -3.62 4.48 -40.37
CA ARG A 171 -2.84 4.53 -39.15
C ARG A 171 -3.77 4.57 -37.93
N ALA A 172 -3.38 3.86 -36.88
CA ALA A 172 -4.02 3.93 -35.57
C ALA A 172 -3.92 5.33 -34.96
N ARG A 173 -4.98 5.77 -34.28
CA ARG A 173 -4.97 7.01 -33.50
C ARG A 173 -3.95 6.90 -32.37
N ARG A 174 -3.06 7.89 -32.24
CA ARG A 174 -2.08 7.93 -31.14
C ARG A 174 -2.77 8.39 -29.86
N THR A 175 -2.74 7.55 -28.84
CA THR A 175 -3.27 7.87 -27.50
C THR A 175 -2.13 8.33 -26.59
N PHE A 176 -2.29 9.51 -25.98
CA PHE A 176 -1.36 10.00 -24.96
C PHE A 176 -1.49 9.13 -23.70
N GLY A 177 -0.36 8.74 -23.09
CA GLY A 177 -0.37 7.87 -21.91
C GLY A 177 -0.55 6.36 -22.18
N GLY A 178 -0.75 5.95 -23.42
CA GLY A 178 -0.89 4.54 -23.83
C GLY A 178 -2.35 4.13 -24.10
N ARG A 179 -2.59 2.83 -24.28
CA ARG A 179 -3.95 2.30 -24.47
C ARG A 179 -4.74 2.44 -23.18
N LEU A 180 -5.99 2.89 -23.27
CA LEU A 180 -6.90 2.97 -22.14
C LEU A 180 -7.08 1.58 -21.52
N ILE A 181 -7.12 1.54 -20.19
CA ILE A 181 -7.35 0.32 -19.43
C ILE A 181 -8.85 0.26 -19.14
N ILE A 182 -9.49 -0.81 -19.60
CA ILE A 182 -10.92 -1.07 -19.40
C ILE A 182 -11.12 -2.34 -18.59
N GLN A 183 -12.25 -2.45 -17.91
CA GLN A 183 -12.67 -3.70 -17.28
C GLN A 183 -12.99 -4.73 -18.36
N ARG A 184 -12.53 -5.96 -18.17
CA ARG A 184 -12.85 -7.08 -19.05
C ARG A 184 -14.31 -7.47 -18.80
N GLN A 185 -15.12 -7.47 -19.85
CA GLN A 185 -16.51 -7.90 -19.82
C GLN A 185 -16.74 -8.73 -21.08
N ASP A 186 -16.47 -10.02 -20.99
CA ASP A 186 -16.70 -10.98 -22.07
C ASP A 186 -17.45 -12.21 -21.53
N ASP A 187 -17.77 -13.15 -22.40
CA ASP A 187 -18.55 -14.35 -22.03
C ASP A 187 -17.89 -15.16 -20.90
N ASP A 188 -16.55 -15.11 -20.77
CA ASP A 188 -15.82 -15.79 -19.71
C ASP A 188 -15.96 -15.08 -18.35
N ILE A 189 -16.02 -13.74 -18.35
CA ILE A 189 -16.10 -12.90 -17.14
C ILE A 189 -17.10 -11.74 -17.35
N PRO A 190 -18.42 -12.00 -17.28
CA PRO A 190 -19.43 -11.00 -17.61
C PRO A 190 -19.47 -9.81 -16.64
N ASP A 191 -19.21 -10.05 -15.36
CA ASP A 191 -19.18 -9.05 -14.30
C ASP A 191 -17.82 -8.32 -14.18
N GLY A 192 -16.81 -8.80 -14.92
CA GLY A 192 -15.42 -8.35 -14.85
C GLY A 192 -14.73 -8.58 -13.51
N ILE A 193 -15.30 -9.38 -12.61
CA ILE A 193 -14.70 -9.71 -11.32
C ILE A 193 -13.62 -10.79 -11.54
N CYS A 194 -12.44 -10.58 -10.99
CA CYS A 194 -11.34 -11.52 -11.07
C CYS A 194 -11.48 -12.60 -10.00
N ASP A 195 -12.16 -13.69 -10.32
CA ASP A 195 -12.17 -14.91 -9.50
C ASP A 195 -11.33 -16.03 -10.16
N PRO A 196 -10.15 -16.37 -9.61
CA PRO A 196 -9.31 -17.47 -10.11
C PRO A 196 -10.01 -18.84 -10.12
N HIS A 197 -11.00 -19.09 -9.26
CA HIS A 197 -11.67 -20.39 -9.18
C HIS A 197 -12.52 -20.69 -10.41
N VAL A 198 -13.11 -19.66 -11.02
CA VAL A 198 -13.98 -19.79 -12.21
C VAL A 198 -13.29 -19.35 -13.50
N CYS A 199 -12.21 -18.56 -13.41
CA CYS A 199 -11.55 -17.99 -14.58
C CYS A 199 -10.87 -19.05 -15.47
N PRO A 200 -11.29 -19.21 -16.75
CA PRO A 200 -10.69 -20.19 -17.67
C PRO A 200 -9.19 -20.00 -17.85
N GLN A 201 -8.72 -18.75 -17.97
CA GLN A 201 -7.30 -18.46 -18.19
C GLN A 201 -6.42 -18.85 -16.99
N TYR A 202 -6.96 -18.81 -15.77
CA TYR A 202 -6.26 -19.30 -14.59
C TYR A 202 -6.21 -20.83 -14.56
N GLN A 203 -7.34 -21.49 -14.83
CA GLN A 203 -7.42 -22.95 -14.90
C GLN A 203 -6.50 -23.54 -15.98
N GLU A 204 -6.34 -22.84 -17.10
CA GLU A 204 -5.40 -23.18 -18.18
C GLU A 204 -3.93 -22.83 -17.88
N ARG A 205 -3.61 -22.31 -16.68
CA ARG A 205 -2.25 -21.88 -16.27
C ARG A 205 -1.66 -20.74 -17.12
N LYS A 206 -2.50 -20.00 -17.86
CA LYS A 206 -2.10 -18.84 -18.67
C LYS A 206 -2.06 -17.55 -17.86
N CYS A 207 -2.83 -17.48 -16.78
CA CYS A 207 -2.86 -16.37 -15.83
C CYS A 207 -2.12 -16.75 -14.54
N ASN A 208 -1.11 -15.98 -14.15
CA ASN A 208 -0.28 -16.25 -12.98
C ASN A 208 -0.30 -15.08 -11.99
N LEU A 209 -0.18 -15.40 -10.69
CA LEU A 209 0.06 -14.39 -9.67
C LEU A 209 1.45 -13.77 -9.86
N SER A 210 1.50 -12.45 -9.86
CA SER A 210 2.73 -11.66 -9.87
C SER A 210 2.63 -10.62 -8.75
N ALA A 211 3.53 -10.72 -7.77
CA ALA A 211 3.62 -9.79 -6.67
C ALA A 211 5.07 -9.36 -6.46
N ASN A 212 5.27 -8.13 -6.02
CA ASN A 212 6.60 -7.63 -5.70
C ASN A 212 6.58 -7.04 -4.30
N PHE A 213 7.47 -7.50 -3.41
CA PHE A 213 7.76 -6.76 -2.19
C PHE A 213 8.58 -5.53 -2.55
N VAL A 214 8.19 -4.37 -2.02
CA VAL A 214 8.85 -3.10 -2.23
C VAL A 214 9.21 -2.54 -0.85
N PHE A 215 10.50 -2.42 -0.58
CA PHE A 215 11.01 -2.07 0.75
C PHE A 215 12.34 -1.32 0.67
N ALA A 216 12.73 -0.68 1.77
CA ALA A 216 14.10 -0.22 2.00
C ALA A 216 14.84 -1.25 2.86
N ILE A 217 16.16 -1.33 2.72
CA ILE A 217 17.03 -2.07 3.64
C ILE A 217 17.65 -1.04 4.58
N PRO A 218 17.51 -1.20 5.92
CA PRO A 218 18.20 -0.36 6.89
C PRO A 218 19.70 -0.30 6.62
N ASP A 219 20.34 0.80 7.00
CA ASP A 219 21.81 0.95 6.99
C ASP A 219 22.48 0.90 5.60
N VAL A 220 21.70 0.80 4.51
CA VAL A 220 22.19 0.82 3.12
C VAL A 220 21.86 2.16 2.48
N LYS A 221 22.85 2.78 1.81
CA LYS A 221 22.66 4.10 1.19
C LYS A 221 22.01 3.97 -0.17
N GLY A 222 20.94 4.72 -0.40
CA GLY A 222 20.29 4.81 -1.72
C GLY A 222 19.00 5.62 -1.68
N LEU A 223 18.76 6.41 -2.73
CA LEU A 223 17.51 7.15 -2.90
C LEU A 223 16.52 6.29 -3.71
N GLY A 224 15.84 5.38 -3.02
CA GLY A 224 14.75 4.58 -3.59
C GLY A 224 14.54 3.25 -2.88
N LEU A 225 13.58 2.47 -3.39
CA LEU A 225 13.18 1.19 -2.83
C LEU A 225 13.78 0.02 -3.62
N ILE A 226 13.90 -1.12 -2.97
CA ILE A 226 14.35 -2.38 -3.56
C ILE A 226 13.13 -3.26 -3.77
N GLU A 227 13.11 -3.97 -4.90
CA GLU A 227 12.05 -4.94 -5.19
C GLU A 227 12.50 -6.39 -4.98
N LEU A 228 11.59 -7.23 -4.47
CA LEU A 228 11.74 -8.68 -4.43
C LEU A 228 10.49 -9.33 -5.02
N PRO A 229 10.57 -9.91 -6.24
CA PRO A 229 9.41 -10.52 -6.89
C PRO A 229 9.06 -11.87 -6.25
N THR A 230 7.77 -12.20 -6.22
CA THR A 230 7.21 -13.50 -5.83
C THR A 230 5.99 -13.84 -6.67
N ASN A 231 5.86 -15.11 -7.02
CA ASN A 231 4.66 -15.65 -7.70
C ASN A 231 3.90 -16.64 -6.79
N SER A 232 4.26 -16.71 -5.51
CA SER A 232 3.67 -17.67 -4.57
C SER A 232 2.58 -17.02 -3.73
N ILE A 233 1.37 -17.57 -3.82
CA ILE A 233 0.23 -17.15 -2.99
C ILE A 233 0.50 -17.42 -1.50
N TYR A 234 1.20 -18.50 -1.16
CA TYR A 234 1.56 -18.83 0.22
C TYR A 234 2.49 -17.79 0.85
N VAL A 235 3.43 -17.24 0.06
CA VAL A 235 4.31 -16.15 0.49
C VAL A 235 3.47 -14.89 0.75
N LEU A 236 2.53 -14.58 -0.16
CA LEU A 236 1.67 -13.40 -0.05
C LEU A 236 0.76 -13.49 1.18
N GLN A 237 0.11 -14.63 1.41
CA GLN A 237 -0.77 -14.85 2.58
C GLN A 237 0.00 -14.73 3.89
N LYS A 238 1.17 -15.39 4.01
CA LYS A 238 1.99 -15.31 5.23
C LYS A 238 2.49 -13.90 5.50
N ALA A 239 2.96 -13.21 4.46
CA ALA A 239 3.42 -11.84 4.61
C ALA A 239 2.25 -10.89 4.96
N TYR A 240 1.05 -11.09 4.38
CA TYR A 240 -0.14 -10.32 4.71
C TYR A 240 -0.49 -10.49 6.18
N SER A 241 -0.55 -11.73 6.68
CA SER A 241 -0.78 -12.02 8.10
C SER A 241 0.29 -11.37 8.99
N ALA A 242 1.57 -11.47 8.62
CA ALA A 242 2.65 -10.86 9.39
C ALA A 242 2.50 -9.33 9.47
N MET A 243 2.28 -8.65 8.34
CA MET A 243 2.08 -7.19 8.32
C MET A 243 0.79 -6.79 9.04
N GLN A 244 -0.30 -7.54 8.90
CA GLN A 244 -1.55 -7.27 9.60
C GLN A 244 -1.39 -7.37 11.12
N THR A 245 -0.66 -8.37 11.61
CA THR A 245 -0.32 -8.49 13.04
C THR A 245 0.48 -7.28 13.52
N VAL A 246 1.47 -6.83 12.76
CA VAL A 246 2.23 -5.61 13.10
C VAL A 246 1.34 -4.37 13.08
N SER A 247 0.46 -4.24 12.09
CA SER A 247 -0.46 -3.13 11.99
C SER A 247 -1.47 -3.11 13.14
N LEU A 248 -1.94 -4.28 13.59
CA LEU A 248 -2.83 -4.39 14.75
C LEU A 248 -2.10 -4.03 16.05
N ALA A 249 -0.85 -4.47 16.17
CA ALA A 249 0.00 -4.19 17.32
C ALA A 249 0.40 -2.70 17.39
N ARG A 250 1.01 -2.13 16.34
CA ARG A 250 1.58 -0.78 16.38
C ARG A 250 0.71 0.32 15.77
N GLY A 251 -0.40 -0.02 15.14
CA GLY A 251 -1.22 0.92 14.37
C GLY A 251 -0.62 1.37 13.03
N ARG A 252 0.65 1.01 12.74
CA ARG A 252 1.37 1.39 11.51
C ARG A 252 2.41 0.35 11.11
N LEU A 253 2.70 0.26 9.80
CA LEU A 253 3.75 -0.61 9.25
C LEU A 253 5.09 0.13 9.15
N THR A 254 5.03 1.43 8.89
CA THR A 254 6.20 2.29 8.74
C THR A 254 7.00 2.38 10.04
N GLY A 255 8.32 2.42 9.92
CA GLY A 255 9.24 2.49 11.07
C GLY A 255 9.41 1.18 11.84
N THR A 256 8.79 0.08 11.39
CA THR A 256 9.02 -1.26 11.96
C THR A 256 10.05 -2.02 11.12
N ARG A 257 11.00 -2.66 11.81
CA ARG A 257 12.01 -3.52 11.18
C ARG A 257 11.46 -4.93 11.04
N PHE A 258 11.34 -5.38 9.81
CA PHE A 258 11.01 -6.76 9.47
C PHE A 258 12.27 -7.50 9.03
N TRP A 259 12.17 -8.82 8.96
CA TRP A 259 13.21 -9.69 8.44
C TRP A 259 12.65 -10.58 7.35
N LEU A 260 13.29 -10.54 6.18
CA LEU A 260 13.03 -11.50 5.12
C LEU A 260 14.01 -12.65 5.26
N SER A 261 13.48 -13.88 5.27
CA SER A 261 14.26 -15.10 5.33
C SER A 261 13.69 -16.19 4.42
N LYS A 262 14.47 -17.24 4.16
CA LYS A 262 13.99 -18.43 3.48
C LYS A 262 13.81 -19.59 4.44
N LYS A 263 12.61 -20.18 4.45
CA LYS A 263 12.27 -21.35 5.28
C LYS A 263 11.66 -22.44 4.41
N GLU A 264 11.94 -23.69 4.72
CA GLU A 264 11.38 -24.85 4.02
C GLU A 264 9.97 -25.12 4.53
N PHE A 265 9.01 -25.31 3.62
CA PHE A 265 7.65 -25.71 3.94
C PHE A 265 7.21 -26.88 3.08
N ASP A 266 6.41 -27.77 3.67
CA ASP A 266 5.65 -28.77 2.95
C ASP A 266 4.37 -28.14 2.41
N ILE A 267 4.30 -27.98 1.08
CA ILE A 267 3.14 -27.42 0.40
C ILE A 267 2.38 -28.56 -0.26
N THR A 268 1.07 -28.60 -0.03
CA THR A 268 0.17 -29.51 -0.74
C THR A 268 -0.20 -28.88 -2.07
N ARG A 269 0.15 -29.55 -3.18
CA ARG A 269 -0.20 -29.17 -4.54
C ARG A 269 -1.04 -30.27 -5.17
N ILE A 270 -2.10 -29.89 -5.88
CA ILE A 270 -2.89 -30.81 -6.69
C ILE A 270 -2.12 -31.08 -7.99
N ASP A 271 -1.86 -32.34 -8.30
CA ASP A 271 -1.22 -32.75 -9.55
C ASP A 271 -2.21 -32.77 -10.73
N ASP A 272 -1.72 -33.08 -11.93
CA ASP A 272 -2.56 -33.13 -13.13
C ASP A 272 -3.62 -34.27 -13.07
N ASN A 273 -3.48 -35.22 -12.14
CA ASN A 273 -4.42 -36.32 -11.90
C ASN A 273 -5.44 -35.99 -10.78
N GLY A 274 -5.41 -34.77 -10.23
CA GLY A 274 -6.30 -34.35 -9.14
C GLY A 274 -5.88 -34.85 -7.75
N GLN A 275 -4.69 -35.45 -7.60
CA GLN A 275 -4.19 -35.96 -6.33
C GLN A 275 -3.39 -34.91 -5.57
N ALA A 276 -3.55 -34.89 -4.25
CA ALA A 276 -2.81 -34.01 -3.35
C ALA A 276 -1.37 -34.54 -3.13
N VAL A 277 -0.39 -33.91 -3.78
CA VAL A 277 1.03 -34.23 -3.63
C VAL A 277 1.68 -33.20 -2.69
N ARG A 278 2.41 -33.68 -1.68
CA ARG A 278 3.23 -32.80 -0.82
C ARG A 278 4.58 -32.57 -1.47
N GLN A 279 4.95 -31.31 -1.64
CA GLN A 279 6.25 -30.90 -2.17
C GLN A 279 6.93 -29.95 -1.20
N LYS A 280 8.18 -30.27 -0.85
CA LYS A 280 9.06 -29.38 -0.10
C LYS A 280 9.48 -28.20 -0.96
N GLN A 281 9.23 -26.99 -0.48
CA GLN A 281 9.60 -25.76 -1.17
C GLN A 281 10.15 -24.73 -0.19
N MET A 282 11.27 -24.10 -0.55
CA MET A 282 11.76 -22.91 0.15
C MET A 282 10.84 -21.73 -0.15
N LEU A 283 10.19 -21.18 0.86
CA LEU A 283 9.37 -19.98 0.76
C LEU A 283 10.07 -18.79 1.41
N THR A 284 9.81 -17.60 0.87
CA THR A 284 10.17 -16.35 1.53
C THR A 284 9.20 -16.11 2.67
N VAL A 285 9.74 -15.88 3.86
CA VAL A 285 8.97 -15.58 5.07
C VAL A 285 9.35 -14.20 5.55
N LEU A 286 8.32 -13.43 5.91
CA LEU A 286 8.43 -12.15 6.56
C LEU A 286 8.14 -12.34 8.04
N ASP A 287 9.14 -12.08 8.88
CA ASP A 287 9.01 -12.10 10.33
C ASP A 287 9.27 -10.68 10.86
N ALA A 288 8.71 -10.33 12.02
CA ALA A 288 9.04 -9.10 12.73
C ALA A 288 9.40 -9.45 14.18
N ASP A 289 10.48 -8.89 14.69
CA ASP A 289 10.90 -9.10 16.07
C ASP A 289 10.13 -8.10 16.97
N ILE A 290 8.84 -8.35 17.15
CA ILE A 290 7.96 -7.55 18.01
C ILE A 290 7.64 -8.36 19.25
N ASP A 291 7.86 -7.77 20.43
CA ASP A 291 7.33 -8.29 21.67
C ASP A 291 5.84 -8.00 21.73
N LEU A 292 5.04 -8.97 21.27
CA LEU A 292 3.60 -8.86 21.28
C LEU A 292 3.04 -8.87 22.72
N GLY A 293 3.74 -9.50 23.68
CA GLY A 293 3.34 -9.57 25.07
C GLY A 293 3.44 -8.19 25.72
N ALA A 294 4.62 -7.57 25.66
CA ALA A 294 4.82 -6.21 26.17
C ALA A 294 3.88 -5.19 25.52
N LEU A 295 3.48 -5.42 24.26
CA LEU A 295 2.62 -4.51 23.53
C LEU A 295 1.13 -4.69 23.86
N LEU A 296 0.68 -5.92 24.09
CA LEU A 296 -0.68 -6.20 24.57
C LEU A 296 -0.83 -5.79 26.04
N ASP A 297 0.21 -5.98 26.86
CA ASP A 297 0.25 -5.54 28.26
C ASP A 297 0.32 -4.01 28.39
N ALA A 298 1.02 -3.33 27.47
CA ALA A 298 1.01 -1.86 27.35
C ALA A 298 -0.30 -1.29 26.76
N GLY A 299 -1.23 -2.17 26.34
CA GLY A 299 -2.58 -1.81 25.94
C GLY A 299 -3.41 -1.20 27.07
N ASP A 300 -2.96 -1.32 28.32
CA ASP A 300 -3.60 -0.71 29.50
C ASP A 300 -3.15 0.73 29.82
N GLU A 301 -2.15 1.30 29.12
CA GLU A 301 -1.92 2.75 28.96
C GLU A 301 -0.54 2.98 28.31
N PRO A 302 -0.44 3.60 27.11
CA PRO A 302 0.86 4.02 26.61
C PRO A 302 1.30 5.25 27.40
N GLN A 303 2.14 5.06 28.42
CA GLN A 303 2.83 6.21 29.03
C GLN A 303 3.66 6.90 27.95
N PRO A 304 3.42 8.21 27.69
CA PRO A 304 4.22 8.95 26.75
C PRO A 304 5.69 8.85 27.16
N ALA A 305 6.59 8.62 26.21
CA ALA A 305 8.03 8.49 26.46
C ALA A 305 8.61 9.69 27.25
N LEU A 306 7.97 10.86 27.15
CA LEU A 306 8.25 12.05 27.95
C LEU A 306 7.93 11.87 29.44
N GLU A 307 6.83 11.21 29.80
CA GLU A 307 6.50 10.92 31.20
C GLU A 307 7.41 9.82 31.77
N ALA A 308 7.74 8.80 30.97
CA ALA A 308 8.71 7.78 31.36
C ALA A 308 10.11 8.39 31.57
N ALA A 309 10.54 9.29 30.68
CA ALA A 309 11.78 10.04 30.82
C ALA A 309 11.74 10.98 32.03
N SER A 310 10.65 11.72 32.25
CA SER A 310 10.48 12.60 33.40
C SER A 310 10.48 11.83 34.72
N ARG A 311 9.88 10.64 34.77
CA ARG A 311 9.95 9.76 35.95
C ARG A 311 11.36 9.21 36.18
N ALA A 312 12.06 8.82 35.12
CA ALA A 312 13.44 8.38 35.22
C ALA A 312 14.37 9.50 35.71
N VAL A 313 14.17 10.73 35.21
CA VAL A 313 14.88 11.93 35.68
C VAL A 313 14.53 12.23 37.13
N ALA A 314 13.26 12.20 37.53
CA ALA A 314 12.84 12.43 38.91
C ALA A 314 13.42 11.38 39.88
N LEU A 315 13.59 10.12 39.45
CA LEU A 315 14.25 9.08 40.23
C LEU A 315 15.76 9.29 40.36
N ILE A 316 16.40 9.90 39.35
CA ILE A 316 17.82 10.26 39.36
C ILE A 316 18.04 11.52 40.22
N GLU A 317 17.15 12.52 40.12
CA GLU A 317 17.19 13.76 40.90
C GLU A 317 16.94 13.52 42.40
N ALA A 318 16.10 12.53 42.75
CA ALA A 318 15.91 12.10 44.13
C ALA A 318 17.17 11.41 44.74
N GLY A 319 18.17 11.07 43.91
CA GLY A 319 19.35 10.29 44.28
C GLY A 319 20.67 11.06 44.45
N GLY A 320 20.74 12.36 44.15
CA GLY A 320 21.88 13.19 44.58
C GLY A 320 22.48 14.16 43.55
N ASN A 321 22.65 15.40 44.02
CA ASN A 321 23.51 16.51 43.58
C ASN A 321 23.93 16.61 42.10
N VAL A 322 23.31 17.55 41.38
CA VAL A 322 23.96 18.31 40.31
C VAL A 322 23.62 19.79 40.50
N GLU A 323 24.65 20.65 40.58
CA GLU A 323 24.51 22.11 40.62
C GLU A 323 23.94 22.65 39.30
N VAL A 324 22.86 23.44 39.39
CA VAL A 324 22.31 24.21 38.28
C VAL A 324 22.93 25.61 38.29
N LEU A 325 23.65 25.96 37.23
CA LEU A 325 24.07 27.35 36.97
C LEU A 325 22.84 28.21 36.65
N PRO A 326 22.63 29.37 37.31
CA PRO A 326 21.44 30.18 37.09
C PRO A 326 21.56 31.01 35.79
N GLN A 327 20.61 30.79 34.89
CA GLN A 327 20.43 31.57 33.68
C GLN A 327 19.65 32.85 34.00
N ALA A 328 20.38 33.91 34.36
CA ALA A 328 19.85 35.27 34.41
C ALA A 328 20.11 35.99 33.08
N LEU A 329 19.14 36.82 32.68
CA LEU A 329 19.12 37.76 31.54
C LEU A 329 18.51 37.22 30.25
N THR A 330 17.19 37.39 30.10
CA THR A 330 16.58 38.27 29.07
C THR A 330 15.08 38.38 29.35
N ASP A 331 14.71 39.34 30.19
CA ASP A 331 13.36 39.92 30.21
C ASP A 331 13.53 41.41 30.51
N ALA A 332 13.59 42.23 29.47
CA ALA A 332 13.41 43.68 29.52
C ALA A 332 13.21 44.22 28.10
N GLY A 333 11.97 44.58 27.75
CA GLY A 333 11.66 45.21 26.47
C GLY A 333 10.17 45.39 26.23
N SER A 334 9.50 46.13 27.13
CA SER A 334 8.08 46.47 27.06
C SER A 334 7.76 47.54 26.01
N ALA A 335 6.55 47.42 25.46
CA ALA A 335 5.60 48.49 25.13
C ALA A 335 5.48 49.04 23.68
N THR A 336 4.25 48.86 23.17
CA THR A 336 3.35 49.82 22.46
C THR A 336 3.74 50.38 21.09
N ILE A 337 2.94 50.03 20.07
CA ILE A 337 2.23 51.01 19.21
C ILE A 337 0.81 50.47 18.92
N ALA A 338 -0.18 51.35 19.09
CA ALA A 338 -1.59 51.15 18.83
C ALA A 338 -2.00 51.69 17.44
N GLN A 339 -3.09 51.12 16.90
CA GLN A 339 -4.10 51.70 16.01
C GLN A 339 -3.70 52.34 14.67
N MET A 340 -4.22 51.77 13.57
CA MET A 340 -5.00 52.53 12.57
C MET A 340 -6.17 51.65 12.06
N GLN A 341 -7.35 52.26 12.04
CA GLN A 341 -8.62 51.76 11.52
C GLN A 341 -8.76 52.10 10.03
N ASP A 342 -9.51 51.21 9.35
CA ASP A 342 -10.52 51.44 8.30
C ASP A 342 -10.14 52.15 6.99
N GLU A 343 -10.34 51.45 5.86
CA GLU A 343 -11.32 51.87 4.83
C GLU A 343 -11.45 50.84 3.68
N THR A 344 -12.69 50.33 3.54
CA THR A 344 -13.45 50.09 2.30
C THR A 344 -13.09 48.98 1.28
N VAL A 345 -14.00 48.00 1.24
CA VAL A 345 -14.92 47.64 0.13
C VAL A 345 -14.34 47.55 -1.30
N GLY A 346 -14.39 46.34 -1.86
CA GLY A 346 -14.30 46.08 -3.30
C GLY A 346 -14.45 44.59 -3.59
N GLY A 347 -15.70 44.11 -3.64
CA GLY A 347 -16.02 42.73 -3.96
C GLY A 347 -15.84 42.38 -5.43
N ASN A 348 -15.69 41.08 -5.69
CA ASN A 348 -16.50 40.43 -6.72
C ASN A 348 -16.61 38.94 -6.36
N GLY A 349 -17.83 38.54 -6.01
CA GLY A 349 -18.21 37.16 -5.79
C GLY A 349 -18.46 36.42 -7.11
N SER A 350 -18.47 35.11 -6.99
CA SER A 350 -19.31 34.23 -7.80
C SER A 350 -19.83 33.14 -6.87
N ASP A 351 -20.92 33.50 -6.21
CA ASP A 351 -22.10 32.70 -5.83
C ASP A 351 -21.99 31.17 -5.95
N ALA A 352 -22.17 30.52 -4.80
CA ALA A 352 -22.83 29.22 -4.73
C ALA A 352 -23.76 29.26 -3.51
N ASP A 353 -24.91 29.91 -3.70
CA ASP A 353 -26.10 29.72 -2.87
C ASP A 353 -26.46 28.23 -2.88
N GLY A 354 -26.46 27.63 -1.70
CA GLY A 354 -26.76 26.22 -1.48
C GLY A 354 -27.99 26.04 -0.60
N ASP A 355 -29.06 26.79 -0.87
CA ASP A 355 -30.42 26.45 -0.43
C ASP A 355 -31.09 25.65 -1.56
N GLY A 356 -30.74 24.38 -1.66
CA GLY A 356 -31.33 23.43 -2.61
C GLY A 356 -32.45 22.62 -1.96
N GLU A 357 -33.70 22.87 -2.37
CA GLU A 357 -34.80 21.91 -2.21
C GLU A 357 -34.40 20.52 -2.76
N PRO A 358 -34.99 19.42 -2.25
CA PRO A 358 -34.63 18.08 -2.69
C PRO A 358 -34.89 17.90 -4.20
N GLU A 359 -33.84 17.69 -5.00
CA GLU A 359 -34.00 17.38 -6.42
C GLU A 359 -34.41 15.91 -6.62
N GLU A 360 -35.45 15.67 -7.43
CA GLU A 360 -35.89 14.32 -7.81
C GLU A 360 -34.82 13.63 -8.67
N GLY A 361 -33.92 12.87 -8.01
CA GLY A 361 -32.88 12.09 -8.68
C GLY A 361 -31.54 12.00 -7.94
N GLU A 362 -31.37 12.66 -6.79
CA GLU A 362 -30.12 12.66 -6.03
C GLU A 362 -29.66 11.25 -5.61
N SER A 363 -28.36 10.98 -5.79
CA SER A 363 -27.76 9.72 -5.36
C SER A 363 -27.69 9.64 -3.83
N LEU A 364 -27.62 8.43 -3.29
CA LEU A 364 -27.50 8.20 -1.84
C LEU A 364 -26.21 8.82 -1.26
N GLU A 365 -25.17 8.97 -2.09
CA GLU A 365 -23.90 9.60 -1.72
C GLU A 365 -24.06 11.13 -1.56
N ASP A 366 -24.80 11.78 -2.46
CA ASP A 366 -25.09 13.23 -2.40
C ASP A 366 -25.94 13.57 -1.17
N LYS A 367 -26.94 12.73 -0.87
CA LYS A 367 -27.78 12.84 0.34
C LYS A 367 -26.97 12.73 1.63
N ARG A 368 -25.95 11.86 1.65
CA ARG A 368 -25.05 11.72 2.80
C ARG A 368 -24.08 12.89 2.92
N HIS A 369 -23.64 13.45 1.80
CA HIS A 369 -22.80 14.65 1.78
C HIS A 369 -23.57 15.86 2.35
N ARG A 370 -24.82 16.06 1.91
CA ARG A 370 -25.74 17.08 2.46
C ARG A 370 -25.95 16.90 3.96
N MET A 371 -26.18 15.67 4.42
CA MET A 371 -26.32 15.37 5.84
C MET A 371 -25.06 15.75 6.63
N SER A 372 -23.88 15.43 6.10
CA SER A 372 -22.60 15.75 6.74
C SER A 372 -22.38 17.27 6.85
N ASP A 373 -22.79 18.04 5.83
CA ASP A 373 -22.70 19.49 5.87
C ASP A 373 -23.65 20.09 6.92
N LEU A 374 -24.90 19.61 6.96
CA LEU A 374 -25.89 20.03 7.96
C LEU A 374 -25.44 19.70 9.40
N LEU A 375 -24.85 18.52 9.63
CA LEU A 375 -24.28 18.15 10.94
C LEU A 375 -23.11 19.04 11.36
N ASN A 376 -22.28 19.46 10.40
CA ASN A 376 -21.19 20.40 10.65
C ASN A 376 -21.74 21.79 11.00
N ARG A 377 -22.71 22.31 10.24
CA ARG A 377 -23.35 23.60 10.51
C ARG A 377 -24.05 23.63 11.87
N LEU A 378 -24.66 22.51 12.25
CA LEU A 378 -25.34 22.34 13.55
C LEU A 378 -24.38 22.04 14.71
N GLY A 379 -23.08 21.85 14.47
CA GLY A 379 -22.08 21.60 15.52
C GLY A 379 -22.21 20.23 16.19
N LEU A 380 -22.90 19.29 15.55
CA LEU A 380 -23.14 17.93 16.04
C LEU A 380 -21.97 16.98 15.77
N ASN A 381 -20.87 17.48 15.19
CA ASN A 381 -19.63 16.75 14.93
C ASN A 381 -18.63 16.82 16.11
N GLN A 382 -18.96 17.52 17.19
CA GLN A 382 -18.19 17.49 18.44
C GLN A 382 -18.32 16.11 19.11
N LEU A 383 -17.22 15.58 19.65
CA LEU A 383 -17.12 14.20 20.19
C LEU A 383 -18.28 13.83 21.11
N ASP A 384 -18.64 14.70 22.06
CA ASP A 384 -19.70 14.45 23.04
C ASP A 384 -21.11 14.47 22.42
N ARG A 385 -21.34 15.33 21.42
CA ARG A 385 -22.65 15.48 20.75
C ARG A 385 -22.87 14.45 19.65
N ARG A 386 -21.79 13.90 19.10
CA ARG A 386 -21.83 12.87 18.05
C ARG A 386 -22.42 11.56 18.56
N GLU A 387 -22.14 11.19 19.81
CA GLU A 387 -22.72 10.01 20.42
C GLU A 387 -24.20 10.19 20.75
N ASP A 388 -24.60 11.36 21.24
CA ASP A 388 -25.99 11.69 21.57
C ASP A 388 -26.87 11.75 20.31
N PHE A 389 -26.37 12.35 19.22
CA PHE A 389 -27.03 12.32 17.92
C PHE A 389 -27.16 10.90 17.36
N ARG A 390 -26.12 10.06 17.52
CA ARG A 390 -26.16 8.66 17.07
C ARG A 390 -27.23 7.85 17.81
N LYS A 391 -27.41 8.07 19.13
CA LYS A 391 -28.47 7.43 19.92
C LYS A 391 -29.86 7.89 19.46
N PHE A 392 -30.06 9.19 19.27
CA PHE A 392 -31.30 9.75 18.73
C PHE A 392 -31.66 9.14 17.37
N ALA A 393 -30.70 9.10 16.44
CA ALA A 393 -30.94 8.55 15.11
C ALA A 393 -31.28 7.05 15.12
N HIS A 394 -30.65 6.28 16.02
CA HIS A 394 -30.97 4.87 16.21
C HIS A 394 -32.34 4.64 16.87
N LEU A 395 -32.77 5.50 17.79
CA LEU A 395 -34.11 5.43 18.40
C LEU A 395 -35.21 5.77 17.40
N LYS A 396 -34.99 6.78 16.56
CA LYS A 396 -36.01 7.29 15.62
C LYS A 396 -36.15 6.43 14.35
N PHE A 397 -35.04 5.91 13.82
CA PHE A 397 -35.03 5.18 12.54
C PHE A 397 -34.56 3.72 12.65
N GLY A 398 -33.94 3.30 13.76
CA GLY A 398 -33.45 1.93 13.95
C GLY A 398 -32.01 1.69 13.48
N ARG A 399 -31.58 0.42 13.41
CA ARG A 399 -30.25 0.05 12.89
C ARG A 399 -30.25 0.04 11.36
N GLY A 400 -29.19 0.58 10.75
CA GLY A 400 -29.04 0.60 9.29
C GLY A 400 -29.73 1.76 8.57
N TRP A 401 -30.25 2.77 9.29
CA TRP A 401 -30.97 3.91 8.70
C TRP A 401 -30.12 4.71 7.69
N ALA A 402 -28.81 4.78 7.89
CA ALA A 402 -27.89 5.53 7.02
C ALA A 402 -27.72 4.91 5.61
N GLU A 403 -28.23 3.69 5.38
CA GLU A 403 -28.21 2.99 4.09
C GLU A 403 -29.58 3.00 3.39
N ARG A 404 -30.64 3.50 4.06
CA ARG A 404 -32.00 3.59 3.49
C ARG A 404 -32.26 5.01 2.99
N PRO A 405 -32.44 5.23 1.67
CA PRO A 405 -32.58 6.58 1.10
C PRO A 405 -33.70 7.41 1.76
N ALA A 406 -34.85 6.79 2.01
CA ALA A 406 -36.02 7.46 2.59
C ALA A 406 -35.77 7.98 4.03
N ASP A 407 -34.94 7.30 4.81
CA ASP A 407 -34.62 7.74 6.18
C ASP A 407 -33.57 8.85 6.18
N VAL A 408 -32.62 8.78 5.25
CA VAL A 408 -31.62 9.85 5.05
C VAL A 408 -32.32 11.13 4.60
N ASP A 409 -33.34 11.03 3.73
CA ASP A 409 -34.17 12.17 3.33
C ASP A 409 -34.94 12.78 4.51
N GLN A 410 -35.57 11.93 5.33
CA GLN A 410 -36.28 12.39 6.54
C GLN A 410 -35.33 13.04 7.55
N MET A 411 -34.11 12.51 7.70
CA MET A 411 -33.09 13.10 8.56
C MET A 411 -32.60 14.44 8.00
N ASN A 412 -32.34 14.53 6.70
CA ASN A 412 -31.93 15.78 6.05
C ASN A 412 -33.00 16.87 6.16
N ALA A 413 -34.28 16.52 5.99
CA ALA A 413 -35.39 17.44 6.21
C ALA A 413 -35.43 17.93 7.67
N ARG A 414 -35.24 17.04 8.64
CA ARG A 414 -35.23 17.40 10.07
C ARG A 414 -34.03 18.26 10.46
N LEU A 415 -32.85 17.98 9.92
CA LEU A 415 -31.63 18.77 10.14
C LEU A 415 -31.72 20.14 9.46
N THR A 416 -32.36 20.22 8.29
CA THR A 416 -32.66 21.49 7.62
C THR A 416 -33.58 22.34 8.48
N ALA A 417 -34.70 21.77 8.98
CA ALA A 417 -35.59 22.47 9.91
C ALA A 417 -34.92 22.87 11.25
N ALA A 418 -33.88 22.14 11.67
CA ALA A 418 -33.12 22.47 12.88
C ALA A 418 -32.16 23.65 12.71
N LEU A 419 -31.92 24.12 11.47
CA LEU A 419 -31.19 25.36 11.24
C LEU A 419 -31.99 26.57 11.75
N ASP A 420 -33.32 26.51 11.64
CA ASP A 420 -34.24 27.56 12.10
C ASP A 420 -34.66 27.38 13.57
N ASP A 421 -34.85 26.14 14.02
CA ASP A 421 -35.19 25.82 15.42
C ASP A 421 -34.22 24.78 16.02
N ARG A 422 -33.10 25.31 16.49
CA ARG A 422 -32.01 24.52 17.07
C ARG A 422 -32.37 23.95 18.45
N ALA A 423 -33.22 24.66 19.20
CA ALA A 423 -33.63 24.27 20.56
C ALA A 423 -34.52 23.03 20.54
N ALA A 424 -35.47 22.95 19.60
CA ALA A 424 -36.33 21.78 19.46
C ALA A 424 -35.56 20.49 19.11
N LEU A 425 -34.48 20.59 18.32
CA LEU A 425 -33.63 19.43 18.03
C LEU A 425 -32.84 18.99 19.27
N ASP A 426 -32.32 19.94 20.05
CA ASP A 426 -31.56 19.63 21.26
C ASP A 426 -32.44 19.02 22.35
N ASP A 427 -33.70 19.44 22.47
CA ASP A 427 -34.69 18.82 23.35
C ASP A 427 -35.04 17.38 22.90
N GLU A 428 -35.19 17.12 21.61
CA GLU A 428 -35.41 15.76 21.07
C GLU A 428 -34.22 14.82 21.36
N ILE A 429 -32.98 15.32 21.18
CA ILE A 429 -31.77 14.56 21.47
C ILE A 429 -31.65 14.29 22.98
N MET A 430 -32.00 15.27 23.83
CA MET A 430 -31.98 15.12 25.29
C MET A 430 -33.07 14.14 25.77
N GLN A 431 -34.26 14.16 25.16
CA GLN A 431 -35.32 13.19 25.46
C GLN A 431 -34.88 11.77 25.09
N ALA A 432 -34.22 11.58 23.94
CA ALA A 432 -33.68 10.30 23.51
C ALA A 432 -32.61 9.73 24.48
N LYS A 433 -31.92 10.60 25.23
CA LYS A 433 -30.98 10.20 26.29
C LYS A 433 -31.67 9.57 27.50
N THR A 434 -32.94 9.87 27.72
CA THR A 434 -33.71 9.39 28.90
C THR A 434 -34.34 8.00 28.66
N TYR A 435 -34.44 7.55 27.40
CA TYR A 435 -35.05 6.26 27.02
C TYR A 435 -34.04 5.10 26.85
N VAL A 436 -32.76 5.34 27.13
CA VAL A 436 -31.65 4.35 27.17
C VAL A 436 -31.09 4.34 28.57
#